data_AF-A0A1C6QUU8-F1
#
_entry.id   AF-A0A1C6QUU8-F1
#
_cell.length_a   1.000
_cell.length_b   1.000
_cell.length_c   1.000
_cell.angle_alpha   90.00
_cell.angle_beta   90.00
_cell.angle_gamma   90.00
#
_symmetry.space_group_name_H-M   'P 1'
#
loop_
_entity.id
_entity.type
_entity.pdbx_description
1 polymer ?
#
loop_
_entity_poly.entity_id
_entity_poly.type
_entity_poly.pdbx_seq_one_letter_code
_entity_poly.pdbx_strand_id
1 'polypeptide(L)'
;MITSEFDRWADMDGVPARDRLDILGLDATGRLVVVELKRGTADRDVHLQAITYAALVSRFDLDTLAQAHRDFLKGRGESLELETCRQRLLEHVDGDWSQELLQRPRQVIIAADFPKQVTHTVVWLSEMNLDIDLVQVGLWKVQDQLVAGFTKLYPTPEVEEFTLAPARIETKAAAQKLEERSRARKAVHVLVEAGLLPDGTQMRLVPRHGVTESIREAIHAWVGGDSSRGAATWNNGTANQLTWEADGRPYSPTGLANHIFTSVTDRKADGIQGTTWWDVDTSHVPDTADPDDWAALAGVSLARLGKQLSGSGKDWTTLHTLLASLPSGRWTTYGDVATAIGSAARPVGTHLSTCGECPNAWRVLNTAGQVSDGFKWTDPTRTDSPADVLAAEGVSFDTGTADPSARLPVDALKTLLDG
;
A
#
# COMPACT_ATOMS: atom_id res chain seq x y z
N MET A 1 14.79 5.29 6.85
CA MET A 1 15.30 6.25 7.85
C MET A 1 16.54 6.92 7.27
N ILE A 2 16.62 8.24 7.30
CA ILE A 2 17.79 8.98 6.77
C ILE A 2 18.87 9.02 7.85
N THR A 3 18.53 9.51 9.04
CA THR A 3 19.44 9.61 10.18
C THR A 3 18.67 9.57 11.50
N SER A 4 19.36 9.29 12.60
CA SER A 4 18.87 9.45 13.97
C SER A 4 19.86 10.28 14.78
N GLU A 5 19.38 10.99 15.80
CA GLU A 5 20.19 11.85 16.68
C GLU A 5 21.00 12.90 15.92
N PHE A 6 20.37 13.57 14.95
CA PHE A 6 21.05 14.56 14.09
C PHE A 6 21.28 15.88 14.83
N ASP A 7 22.55 16.24 15.00
CA ASP A 7 23.04 17.40 15.76
C ASP A 7 23.86 18.40 14.91
N ARG A 8 24.04 18.13 13.62
CA ARG A 8 24.86 18.94 12.72
C ARG A 8 24.04 20.07 12.09
N TRP A 9 23.62 21.00 12.92
CA TRP A 9 23.09 22.29 12.46
C TRP A 9 24.21 23.30 12.42
N ALA A 10 24.50 23.89 11.26
CA ALA A 10 25.38 25.04 11.17
C ALA A 10 24.52 26.29 11.05
N ASP A 11 24.62 27.20 12.02
CA ASP A 11 24.17 28.58 11.83
C ASP A 11 25.07 29.29 10.78
N MET A 12 24.61 30.39 10.21
CA MET A 12 25.36 31.22 9.24
C MET A 12 26.74 31.70 9.77
N ASP A 13 26.92 31.73 11.10
CA ASP A 13 28.14 32.09 11.81
C ASP A 13 28.93 30.86 12.35
N GLY A 14 28.50 29.64 12.01
CA GLY A 14 29.24 28.41 12.31
C GLY A 14 29.12 27.89 13.75
N VAL A 15 28.17 28.40 14.55
CA VAL A 15 27.91 27.85 15.89
C VAL A 15 27.01 26.62 15.78
N PRO A 16 27.40 25.45 16.32
CA PRO A 16 26.54 24.27 16.34
C PRO A 16 25.30 24.53 17.21
N ALA A 17 24.10 24.35 16.66
CA ALA A 17 22.90 24.36 17.49
C ALA A 17 22.93 23.15 18.43
N ARG A 18 22.64 23.37 19.72
CA ARG A 18 22.65 22.31 20.75
C ARG A 18 21.49 21.32 20.64
N ASP A 19 20.51 21.63 19.82
CA ASP A 19 19.27 20.86 19.70
C ASP A 19 19.45 19.70 18.72
N ARG A 20 19.01 18.51 19.11
CA ARG A 20 19.25 17.26 18.40
C ARG A 20 17.93 16.64 17.97
N LEU A 21 17.75 16.48 16.67
CA LEU A 21 16.58 15.80 16.11
C LEU A 21 16.70 14.29 16.34
N ASP A 22 15.68 13.69 16.95
CA ASP A 22 15.69 12.25 17.26
C ASP A 22 15.72 11.39 16.00
N ILE A 23 14.80 11.59 15.04
CA ILE A 23 14.80 10.85 13.77
C ILE A 23 14.39 11.75 12.61
N LEU A 24 15.16 11.68 11.53
CA LEU A 24 14.76 12.16 10.21
C LEU A 24 14.49 10.96 9.29
N GLY A 25 13.28 10.90 8.77
CA GLY A 25 12.81 9.94 7.78
C GLY A 25 12.49 10.61 6.45
N LEU A 26 12.42 9.77 5.42
CA LEU A 26 11.80 10.06 4.13
C LEU A 26 10.74 8.99 3.97
N ASP A 27 9.51 9.38 3.63
CA ASP A 27 8.49 8.41 3.25
C ASP A 27 8.57 8.09 1.75
N ALA A 28 7.89 7.02 1.34
CA ALA A 28 7.88 6.59 -0.06
C ALA A 28 7.22 7.62 -1.00
N THR A 29 6.47 8.61 -0.49
CA THR A 29 5.95 9.69 -1.35
C THR A 29 7.00 10.76 -1.66
N GLY A 30 8.17 10.71 -1.00
CA GLY A 30 9.22 11.72 -1.09
C GLY A 30 9.04 12.89 -0.13
N ARG A 31 8.22 12.72 0.92
CA ARG A 31 8.02 13.72 1.95
C ARG A 31 8.91 13.42 3.16
N LEU A 32 9.52 14.47 3.73
CA LEU A 32 10.31 14.32 4.96
C LEU A 32 9.40 14.02 6.14
N VAL A 33 9.89 13.17 7.05
CA VAL A 33 9.20 12.81 8.30
C VAL A 33 10.14 13.13 9.46
N VAL A 34 9.75 14.09 10.29
CA VAL A 34 10.45 14.49 11.50
C VAL A 34 9.79 13.75 12.66
N VAL A 35 10.55 12.88 13.35
CA VAL A 35 10.03 12.17 14.52
C VAL A 35 10.73 12.69 15.78
N GLU A 36 9.92 13.06 16.77
CA GLU A 36 10.34 13.48 18.10
C GLU A 36 9.90 12.41 19.12
N LEU A 37 10.81 11.94 19.96
CA LEU A 37 10.59 10.83 20.90
C LEU A 37 10.70 11.32 22.34
N LYS A 38 9.65 11.09 23.15
CA LYS A 38 9.67 11.39 24.59
C LYS A 38 9.62 10.13 25.45
N ARG A 39 10.44 10.12 26.49
CA ARG A 39 10.43 9.09 27.53
C ARG A 39 9.33 9.44 28.53
N GLY A 40 8.21 8.70 28.48
CA GLY A 40 7.06 8.97 29.35
C GLY A 40 6.13 10.04 28.77
N THR A 41 5.48 10.81 29.63
CA THR A 41 4.60 11.91 29.22
C THR A 41 5.40 13.00 28.50
N ALA A 42 4.89 13.50 27.38
CA ALA A 42 5.56 14.55 26.61
C ALA A 42 5.64 15.87 27.37
N ASP A 43 6.74 16.62 27.17
CA ASP A 43 6.91 17.96 27.72
C ASP A 43 5.92 18.94 27.08
N ARG A 44 5.62 20.05 27.79
CA ARG A 44 4.59 21.01 27.34
C ARG A 44 4.94 21.72 26.04
N ASP A 45 6.23 21.80 25.70
CA ASP A 45 6.80 22.50 24.54
C ASP A 45 7.28 21.54 23.43
N VAL A 46 7.00 20.23 23.53
CA VAL A 46 7.43 19.23 22.54
C VAL A 46 7.03 19.57 21.10
N HIS A 47 5.88 20.21 20.93
CA HIS A 47 5.39 20.66 19.62
C HIS A 47 6.26 21.79 19.03
N LEU A 48 6.84 22.65 19.85
CA LEU A 48 7.77 23.70 19.39
C LEU A 48 9.09 23.11 18.90
N GLN A 49 9.57 22.04 19.55
CA GLN A 49 10.76 21.29 19.10
C GLN A 49 10.49 20.64 17.74
N ALA A 50 9.37 19.93 17.61
CA ALA A 50 8.98 19.30 16.34
C ALA A 50 8.88 20.31 15.18
N ILE A 51 8.28 21.49 15.43
CA ILE A 51 8.19 22.58 14.44
C ILE A 51 9.57 23.15 14.10
N THR A 52 10.43 23.37 15.10
CA THR A 52 11.80 23.86 14.89
C THR A 52 12.57 22.91 13.97
N TYR A 53 12.53 21.60 14.24
CA TYR A 53 13.19 20.62 13.39
C TYR A 53 12.58 20.51 12.00
N ALA A 54 11.24 20.55 11.89
CA ALA A 54 10.57 20.60 10.58
C ALA A 54 11.02 21.83 9.77
N ALA A 55 11.10 23.01 10.39
CA ALA A 55 11.57 24.21 9.73
C ALA A 55 13.02 24.06 9.25
N LEU A 56 13.91 23.50 10.06
CA LEU A 56 15.32 23.30 9.70
C LEU A 56 15.47 22.31 8.53
N VAL A 57 14.83 21.14 8.60
CA VAL A 57 14.98 20.12 7.53
C VAL A 57 14.21 20.47 6.26
N SER A 58 13.24 21.39 6.32
CA SER A 58 12.52 21.87 5.12
C SER A 58 13.43 22.52 4.07
N ARG A 59 14.67 22.87 4.45
CA ARG A 59 15.69 23.44 3.58
C ARG A 59 16.58 22.41 2.90
N PHE A 60 16.46 21.12 3.27
CA PHE A 60 17.35 20.09 2.74
C PHE A 60 16.99 19.75 1.29
N ASP A 61 18.03 19.44 0.50
CA ASP A 61 17.92 18.88 -0.84
C ASP A 61 18.42 17.43 -0.86
N LEU A 62 18.38 16.80 -2.04
CA LEU A 62 18.79 15.40 -2.20
C LEU A 62 20.24 15.16 -1.76
N ASP A 63 21.14 16.08 -2.09
CA ASP A 63 22.57 15.96 -1.76
C ASP A 63 22.80 16.04 -0.26
N THR A 64 22.12 16.98 0.40
CA THR A 64 22.14 17.12 1.87
C THR A 64 21.60 15.87 2.56
N LEU A 65 20.50 15.29 2.05
CA LEU A 65 19.91 14.06 2.60
C LEU A 65 20.79 12.84 2.35
N ALA A 66 21.41 12.71 1.17
CA ALA A 66 22.32 11.63 0.83
C ALA A 66 23.57 11.69 1.72
N GLN A 67 24.10 12.89 1.98
CA GLN A 67 25.20 13.12 2.90
C GLN A 67 24.83 12.71 4.34
N ALA A 68 23.69 13.17 4.84
CA ALA A 68 23.21 12.81 6.17
C ALA A 68 23.03 11.28 6.31
N HIS A 69 22.48 10.63 5.28
CA HIS A 69 22.32 9.18 5.25
C HIS A 69 23.65 8.43 5.26
N ARG A 70 24.62 8.88 4.46
CA ARG A 70 25.97 8.31 4.43
C ARG A 70 26.65 8.40 5.79
N ASP A 71 26.59 9.55 6.45
CA ASP A 71 27.21 9.75 7.75
C ASP A 71 26.56 8.87 8.82
N PHE A 72 25.24 8.73 8.77
CA PHE A 72 24.49 7.83 9.64
C PHE A 72 24.92 6.36 9.46
N LEU A 73 25.00 5.87 8.22
CA LEU A 73 25.43 4.50 7.92
C LEU A 73 26.88 4.25 8.35
N LYS A 74 27.78 5.23 8.11
CA LYS A 74 29.18 5.16 8.54
C LYS A 74 29.29 5.01 10.05
N GLY A 75 28.45 5.73 10.82
CA GLY A 75 28.36 5.59 12.27
C GLY A 75 27.91 4.20 12.74
N ARG A 76 27.22 3.43 11.88
CA ARG A 76 26.81 2.04 12.13
C ARG A 76 27.75 0.98 11.55
N GLY A 77 28.90 1.38 11.01
CA GLY A 77 29.88 0.46 10.43
C GLY A 77 29.65 0.13 8.95
N GLU A 78 28.69 0.76 8.29
CA GLU A 78 28.46 0.62 6.85
C GLU A 78 29.07 1.80 6.10
N SER A 79 30.12 1.57 5.31
CA SER A 79 30.73 2.60 4.48
C SER A 79 30.25 2.47 3.04
N LEU A 80 29.42 3.41 2.59
CA LEU A 80 28.93 3.49 1.22
C LEU A 80 29.39 4.79 0.55
N GLU A 81 29.56 4.73 -0.76
CA GLU A 81 29.79 5.91 -1.60
C GLU A 81 28.57 6.82 -1.60
N LEU A 82 28.79 8.13 -1.74
CA LEU A 82 27.72 9.13 -1.69
C LEU A 82 26.66 8.89 -2.78
N GLU A 83 27.09 8.54 -3.99
CA GLU A 83 26.19 8.22 -5.10
C GLU A 83 25.33 6.99 -4.82
N THR A 84 25.84 5.99 -4.10
CA THR A 84 25.03 4.84 -3.67
C THR A 84 23.95 5.26 -2.68
N CYS A 85 24.27 6.15 -1.74
CA CYS A 85 23.26 6.71 -0.82
C CYS A 85 22.22 7.55 -1.56
N ARG A 86 22.65 8.39 -2.51
CA ARG A 86 21.76 9.19 -3.37
C ARG A 86 20.78 8.28 -4.12
N GLN A 87 21.30 7.23 -4.75
CA GLN A 87 20.53 6.28 -5.52
C GLN A 87 19.50 5.53 -4.65
N ARG A 88 19.89 5.09 -3.44
CA ARG A 88 18.96 4.47 -2.48
C ARG A 88 17.81 5.40 -2.09
N LEU A 89 18.06 6.70 -1.90
CA LEU A 89 17.01 7.67 -1.60
C LEU A 89 16.07 7.88 -2.79
N LEU A 90 16.61 7.93 -4.01
CA LEU A 90 15.81 8.02 -5.24
C LEU A 90 14.94 6.78 -5.45
N GLU A 91 15.50 5.58 -5.23
CA GLU A 91 14.79 4.30 -5.33
C GLU A 91 13.71 4.12 -4.25
N HIS A 92 13.88 4.76 -3.09
CA HIS A 92 12.89 4.74 -2.02
C HIS A 92 11.64 5.56 -2.36
N VAL A 93 11.78 6.61 -3.19
CA VAL A 93 10.68 7.52 -3.52
C VAL A 93 9.90 7.03 -4.73
N ASP A 94 8.59 6.86 -4.54
CA ASP A 94 7.65 6.54 -5.61
C ASP A 94 7.44 7.77 -6.51
N GLY A 95 8.02 7.71 -7.71
CA GLY A 95 7.94 8.77 -8.72
C GLY A 95 9.03 9.82 -8.59
N ASP A 96 8.85 10.96 -9.25
CA ASP A 96 9.91 11.98 -9.32
C ASP A 96 10.29 12.59 -7.96
N TRP A 97 11.56 12.88 -7.77
CA TRP A 97 12.00 13.70 -6.64
C TRP A 97 11.38 15.11 -6.72
N SER A 98 10.73 15.57 -5.64
CA SER A 98 10.03 16.87 -5.58
C SER A 98 10.55 17.70 -4.42
N GLN A 99 11.20 18.82 -4.71
CA GLN A 99 11.72 19.72 -3.68
C GLN A 99 10.59 20.35 -2.85
N GLU A 100 9.42 20.56 -3.47
CA GLU A 100 8.22 21.10 -2.82
C GLU A 100 7.68 20.18 -1.71
N LEU A 101 7.85 18.85 -1.85
CA LEU A 101 7.44 17.88 -0.83
C LEU A 101 8.43 17.85 0.34
N LEU A 102 9.73 18.06 0.08
CA LEU A 102 10.74 18.18 1.14
C LEU A 102 10.50 19.41 2.02
N GLN A 103 10.05 20.51 1.42
CA GLN A 103 9.75 21.76 2.11
C GLN A 103 8.55 21.66 3.07
N ARG A 104 7.84 20.54 3.10
CA ARG A 104 6.68 20.33 3.97
C ARG A 104 6.82 19.07 4.82
N PRO A 105 7.77 18.99 5.76
CA PRO A 105 7.93 17.78 6.57
C PRO A 105 6.65 17.46 7.35
N ARG A 106 6.28 16.18 7.38
CA ARG A 106 5.32 15.66 8.35
C ARG A 106 6.03 15.53 9.69
N GLN A 107 5.35 15.90 10.76
CA GLN A 107 5.85 15.77 12.11
C GLN A 107 5.16 14.60 12.80
N VAL A 108 5.91 13.80 13.56
CA VAL A 108 5.39 12.67 14.33
C VAL A 108 5.96 12.78 15.73
N ILE A 109 5.11 12.96 16.73
CA ILE A 109 5.53 13.02 18.13
C ILE A 109 5.11 11.71 18.79
N ILE A 110 6.06 10.99 19.38
CA ILE A 110 5.82 9.72 20.05
C ILE A 110 6.11 9.86 21.55
N ALA A 111 5.12 9.57 22.39
CA ALA A 111 5.23 9.67 23.85
C ALA A 111 4.33 8.64 24.56
N ALA A 112 4.54 8.38 25.85
CA ALA A 112 3.66 7.49 26.62
C ALA A 112 2.31 8.12 26.95
N ASP A 113 2.26 9.46 27.00
CA ASP A 113 1.05 10.26 27.21
C ASP A 113 1.29 11.71 26.73
N PHE A 114 0.21 12.46 26.47
CA PHE A 114 0.26 13.84 26.01
C PHE A 114 -0.55 14.77 26.93
N PRO A 115 0.06 15.85 27.45
CA PRO A 115 -0.72 16.88 28.14
C PRO A 115 -1.77 17.51 27.21
N LYS A 116 -2.97 17.80 27.73
CA LYS A 116 -4.07 18.42 26.96
C LYS A 116 -3.65 19.69 26.20
N GLN A 117 -2.69 20.45 26.75
CA GLN A 117 -2.16 21.64 26.10
C GLN A 117 -1.44 21.32 24.79
N VAL A 118 -0.64 20.25 24.77
CA VAL A 118 0.05 19.77 23.56
C VAL A 118 -0.98 19.34 22.52
N THR A 119 -1.96 18.52 22.92
CA THR A 119 -3.03 18.07 22.02
C THR A 119 -3.81 19.24 21.44
N HIS A 120 -4.22 20.22 22.25
CA HIS A 120 -4.96 21.39 21.79
C HIS A 120 -4.18 22.22 20.77
N THR A 121 -2.89 22.46 21.04
CA THR A 121 -2.01 23.19 20.11
C THR A 121 -1.85 22.42 18.80
N VAL A 122 -1.64 21.10 18.85
CA VAL A 122 -1.46 20.27 17.65
C VAL A 122 -2.72 20.22 16.79
N VAL A 123 -3.90 20.13 17.40
CA VAL A 123 -5.19 20.24 16.68
C VAL A 123 -5.27 21.58 15.93
N TRP A 124 -5.01 22.69 16.63
CA TRP A 124 -5.06 24.02 16.01
C TRP A 124 -4.02 24.19 14.88
N LEU A 125 -2.79 23.70 15.07
CA LEU A 125 -1.76 23.75 14.03
C LEU A 125 -2.15 22.93 12.79
N SER A 126 -2.85 21.81 13.00
CA SER A 126 -3.33 20.96 11.90
C SER A 126 -4.47 21.61 11.12
N GLU A 127 -5.35 22.36 11.79
CA GLU A 127 -6.32 23.24 11.14
C GLU A 127 -5.63 24.32 10.28
N MET A 128 -4.41 24.73 10.65
CA MET A 128 -3.55 25.63 9.88
C MET A 128 -2.70 24.92 8.81
N ASN A 129 -3.05 23.67 8.46
CA ASN A 129 -2.39 22.83 7.46
C ASN A 129 -0.97 22.34 7.82
N LEU A 130 -0.61 22.29 9.10
CA LEU A 130 0.60 21.57 9.54
C LEU A 130 0.27 20.11 9.79
N ASP A 131 1.00 19.20 9.15
CA ASP A 131 0.78 17.77 9.33
C ASP A 131 1.57 17.27 10.54
N ILE A 132 0.86 17.05 11.64
CA ILE A 132 1.42 16.65 12.93
C ILE A 132 0.64 15.46 13.48
N ASP A 133 1.34 14.35 13.66
CA ASP A 133 0.83 13.16 14.31
C ASP A 133 1.20 13.14 15.79
N LEU A 134 0.23 12.78 16.63
CA LEU A 134 0.47 12.35 18.01
C LEU A 134 0.30 10.84 18.09
N VAL A 135 1.36 10.12 18.45
CA VAL A 135 1.36 8.67 18.62
C VAL A 135 1.67 8.35 20.07
N GLN A 136 0.75 7.67 20.73
CA GLN A 136 0.95 7.17 22.08
C GLN A 136 1.60 5.79 22.03
N VAL A 137 2.67 5.59 22.80
CA VAL A 137 3.32 4.28 22.96
C VAL A 137 3.02 3.69 24.34
N GLY A 138 2.52 2.46 24.35
CA GLY A 138 2.38 1.65 25.57
C GLY A 138 3.33 0.47 25.54
N LEU A 139 3.80 0.06 26.71
CA LEU A 139 4.61 -1.15 26.89
C LEU A 139 3.84 -2.12 27.78
N TRP A 140 3.70 -3.35 27.31
CA TRP A 140 3.06 -4.44 28.04
C TRP A 140 4.01 -5.63 28.11
N LYS A 141 3.96 -6.38 29.20
CA LYS A 141 4.61 -7.69 29.29
C LYS A 141 3.55 -8.76 29.10
N VAL A 142 3.62 -9.50 28.00
CA VAL A 142 2.74 -10.63 27.70
C VAL A 142 3.58 -11.89 27.80
N GLN A 143 3.26 -12.75 28.79
CA GLN A 143 4.12 -13.87 29.20
C GLN A 143 5.55 -13.37 29.51
N ASP A 144 6.58 -13.81 28.78
CA ASP A 144 7.97 -13.36 28.91
C ASP A 144 8.44 -12.41 27.79
N GLN A 145 7.51 -11.92 26.95
CA GLN A 145 7.81 -10.98 25.90
C GLN A 145 7.36 -9.56 26.26
N LEU A 146 8.22 -8.58 26.00
CA LEU A 146 7.87 -7.16 26.01
C LEU A 146 7.26 -6.80 24.66
N VAL A 147 6.04 -6.30 24.69
CA VAL A 147 5.30 -5.84 23.51
C VAL A 147 5.11 -4.33 23.60
N ALA A 148 5.49 -3.62 22.55
CA ALA A 148 5.19 -2.21 22.37
C ALA A 148 4.01 -2.06 21.42
N GLY A 149 3.01 -1.29 21.83
CA GLY A 149 1.87 -0.94 21.00
C GLY A 149 1.83 0.57 20.79
N PHE A 150 1.50 0.97 19.58
CA PHE A 150 1.48 2.36 19.14
C PHE A 150 0.06 2.71 18.73
N THR A 151 -0.53 3.69 19.40
CA THR A 151 -1.89 4.17 19.12
C THR A 151 -1.80 5.58 18.60
N LYS A 152 -2.33 5.82 17.39
CA LYS A 152 -2.43 7.17 16.85
C LYS A 152 -3.52 7.93 17.61
N LEU A 153 -3.10 8.89 18.43
CA LEU A 153 -4.00 9.75 19.21
C LEU A 153 -4.59 10.87 18.36
N TYR A 154 -3.78 11.43 17.44
CA TYR A 154 -4.22 12.48 16.52
C TYR A 154 -3.40 12.46 15.21
N PRO A 155 -4.01 12.79 14.05
CA PRO A 155 -5.47 12.74 13.83
C PRO A 155 -6.00 11.32 14.08
N THR A 156 -7.22 11.21 14.60
CA THR A 156 -7.88 9.90 14.65
C THR A 156 -8.22 9.44 13.22
N PRO A 157 -8.32 8.14 12.94
CA PRO A 157 -8.65 7.64 11.60
C PRO A 157 -9.91 8.29 11.00
N GLU A 158 -10.92 8.56 11.83
CA GLU A 158 -12.17 9.23 11.46
C GLU A 158 -11.97 10.70 11.03
N VAL A 159 -10.99 11.39 11.62
CA VAL A 159 -10.66 12.79 11.31
C VAL A 159 -9.86 12.88 10.01
N GLU A 160 -8.99 11.90 9.71
CA GLU A 160 -8.27 11.83 8.43
C GLU A 160 -9.21 11.74 7.22
N GLU A 161 -10.35 11.06 7.35
CA GLU A 161 -11.33 10.90 6.26
C GLU A 161 -12.22 12.13 6.04
N PHE A 162 -12.41 12.98 7.05
CA PHE A 162 -13.39 14.09 7.01
C PHE A 162 -12.79 15.49 6.85
N THR A 163 -11.49 15.70 7.08
CA THR A 163 -10.89 17.03 6.97
C THR A 163 -10.57 17.43 5.53
N LEU A 164 -11.56 17.96 4.81
CA LEU A 164 -11.32 18.80 3.63
C LEU A 164 -10.90 20.20 4.11
N ALA A 165 -9.61 20.41 4.36
CA ALA A 165 -9.09 21.72 4.77
C ALA A 165 -9.09 22.72 3.58
N PRO A 166 -9.51 23.99 3.77
CA PRO A 166 -9.49 25.00 2.72
C PRO A 166 -8.04 25.40 2.36
N ALA A 167 -7.56 24.95 1.20
CA ALA A 167 -6.21 25.24 0.73
C ALA A 167 -6.03 26.71 0.31
N ARG A 168 -5.10 27.43 0.96
CA ARG A 168 -4.47 28.65 0.40
C ARG A 168 -3.77 28.32 -0.92
N ILE A 169 -3.66 29.31 -1.82
CA ILE A 169 -3.32 29.10 -3.24
C ILE A 169 -1.92 28.49 -3.45
N GLU A 170 -0.93 28.81 -2.61
CA GLU A 170 0.41 28.20 -2.63
C GLU A 170 0.43 26.76 -2.08
N THR A 171 -0.64 26.33 -1.40
CA THR A 171 -0.75 25.01 -0.74
C THR A 171 -1.21 23.91 -1.69
N LYS A 172 -1.92 24.26 -2.78
CA LYS A 172 -2.64 23.30 -3.64
C LYS A 172 -1.73 22.35 -4.43
N ALA A 173 -0.66 22.82 -5.07
CA ALA A 173 0.15 21.97 -5.95
C ALA A 173 0.86 20.84 -5.20
N ALA A 174 1.50 21.15 -4.06
CA ALA A 174 2.16 20.14 -3.24
C ALA A 174 1.15 19.23 -2.52
N ALA A 175 0.00 19.76 -2.09
CA ALA A 175 -1.07 18.95 -1.51
C ALA A 175 -1.68 17.97 -2.54
N GLN A 176 -1.95 18.45 -3.76
CA GLN A 176 -2.42 17.63 -4.86
C GLN A 176 -1.39 16.56 -5.23
N LYS A 177 -0.11 16.90 -5.33
CA LYS A 177 0.97 15.95 -5.64
C LYS A 177 1.14 14.87 -4.56
N LEU A 178 1.03 15.26 -3.29
CA LEU A 178 1.03 14.32 -2.17
C LEU A 178 -0.20 13.41 -2.20
N GLU A 179 -1.38 13.97 -2.46
CA GLU A 179 -2.64 13.22 -2.55
C GLU A 179 -2.62 12.24 -3.73
N GLU A 180 -2.13 12.65 -4.90
CA GLU A 180 -1.94 11.80 -6.07
C GLU A 180 -1.00 10.63 -5.78
N ARG A 181 0.13 10.87 -5.10
CA ARG A 181 1.08 9.82 -4.68
C ARG A 181 0.49 8.87 -3.64
N SER A 182 -0.18 9.42 -2.63
CA SER A 182 -0.87 8.65 -1.59
C SER A 182 -1.93 7.73 -2.20
N ARG A 183 -2.76 8.24 -3.11
CA ARG A 183 -3.76 7.44 -3.84
C ARG A 183 -3.13 6.38 -4.73
N ALA A 184 -2.04 6.70 -5.44
CA ALA A 184 -1.33 5.73 -6.26
C ALA A 184 -0.74 4.59 -5.40
N ARG A 185 -0.14 4.93 -4.25
CA ARG A 185 0.39 3.94 -3.29
C ARG A 185 -0.72 3.10 -2.66
N LYS A 186 -1.84 3.72 -2.27
CA LYS A 186 -3.02 3.01 -1.75
C LYS A 186 -3.53 2.00 -2.77
N ALA A 187 -3.61 2.36 -4.06
CA ALA A 187 -4.02 1.44 -5.11
C ALA A 187 -3.07 0.23 -5.22
N VAL A 188 -1.75 0.43 -5.22
CA VAL A 188 -0.77 -0.67 -5.27
C VAL A 188 -0.85 -1.55 -4.03
N HIS A 189 -0.91 -0.95 -2.84
CA HIS A 189 -0.99 -1.70 -1.59
C HIS A 189 -2.25 -2.55 -1.52
N VAL A 190 -3.40 -1.97 -1.89
CA VAL A 190 -4.68 -2.68 -1.94
C VAL A 190 -4.62 -3.85 -2.93
N LEU A 191 -3.93 -3.71 -4.07
CA LEU A 191 -3.78 -4.81 -5.03
C LEU A 191 -2.91 -5.95 -4.49
N VAL A 192 -1.79 -5.60 -3.85
CA VAL A 192 -0.89 -6.56 -3.20
C VAL A 192 -1.60 -7.28 -2.05
N GLU A 193 -2.26 -6.53 -1.16
CA GLU A 193 -3.02 -7.07 -0.03
C GLU A 193 -4.19 -7.94 -0.47
N ALA A 194 -4.89 -7.55 -1.55
CA ALA A 194 -5.95 -8.36 -2.13
C ALA A 194 -5.44 -9.61 -2.88
N GLY A 195 -4.14 -9.73 -3.15
CA GLY A 195 -3.55 -10.85 -3.90
C GLY A 195 -4.16 -11.02 -5.30
N LEU A 196 -4.65 -9.94 -5.91
CA LEU A 196 -5.44 -10.03 -7.15
C LEU A 196 -4.60 -10.53 -8.34
N LEU A 197 -3.33 -10.13 -8.36
CA LEU A 197 -2.37 -10.42 -9.41
C LEU A 197 -1.32 -11.40 -8.87
N PRO A 198 -1.20 -12.62 -9.41
CA PRO A 198 -0.11 -13.53 -9.08
C PRO A 198 1.27 -12.91 -9.37
N ASP A 199 2.30 -13.32 -8.61
CA ASP A 199 3.68 -12.98 -8.96
C ASP A 199 4.01 -13.51 -10.35
N GLY A 200 4.76 -12.72 -11.13
CA GLY A 200 5.05 -13.07 -12.52
C GLY A 200 3.99 -12.58 -13.51
N THR A 201 2.88 -11.97 -13.05
CA THR A 201 1.85 -11.42 -13.95
C THR A 201 2.47 -10.41 -14.91
N GLN A 202 2.26 -10.62 -16.21
CA GLN A 202 2.75 -9.72 -17.24
C GLN A 202 1.92 -8.44 -17.28
N MET A 203 2.61 -7.30 -17.40
CA MET A 203 2.04 -5.96 -17.42
C MET A 203 2.41 -5.26 -18.72
N ARG A 204 1.43 -4.61 -19.34
CA ARG A 204 1.59 -3.88 -20.58
C ARG A 204 1.59 -2.38 -20.36
N LEU A 205 2.55 -1.70 -20.98
CA LEU A 205 2.63 -0.25 -20.99
C LEU A 205 1.48 0.36 -21.82
N VAL A 206 0.67 1.20 -21.16
CA VAL A 206 -0.41 1.98 -21.78
C VAL A 206 -0.35 3.40 -21.21
N PRO A 207 0.42 4.34 -21.80
CA PRO A 207 0.62 5.66 -21.22
C PRO A 207 -0.68 6.48 -21.20
N ARG A 208 -1.25 6.72 -20.01
CA ARG A 208 -2.51 7.46 -19.82
C ARG A 208 -2.28 8.84 -19.20
N HIS A 209 -2.26 8.95 -17.87
CA HIS A 209 -2.18 10.25 -17.18
C HIS A 209 -0.82 10.93 -17.38
N GLY A 210 -0.80 12.27 -17.49
CA GLY A 210 0.45 13.05 -17.48
C GLY A 210 1.18 13.12 -18.82
N VAL A 211 0.56 12.65 -19.91
CA VAL A 211 1.09 12.72 -21.28
C VAL A 211 0.06 13.27 -22.26
N THR A 212 0.50 14.08 -23.21
CA THR A 212 -0.30 14.51 -24.37
C THR A 212 -0.37 13.39 -25.42
N GLU A 213 -1.27 13.51 -26.40
CA GLU A 213 -1.34 12.55 -27.51
C GLU A 213 -0.01 12.42 -28.26
N SER A 214 0.64 13.55 -28.54
CA SER A 214 1.94 13.58 -29.22
C SER A 214 3.04 12.83 -28.45
N ILE A 215 3.06 12.95 -27.11
CA ILE A 215 4.02 12.24 -26.28
C ILE A 215 3.67 10.75 -26.25
N ARG A 216 2.38 10.39 -26.19
CA ARG A 216 1.94 9.00 -26.25
C ARG A 216 2.37 8.33 -27.56
N GLU A 217 2.18 9.00 -28.69
CA GLU A 217 2.65 8.51 -30.00
C GLU A 217 4.17 8.32 -30.03
N ALA A 218 4.93 9.28 -29.47
CA ALA A 218 6.38 9.17 -29.35
C ALA A 218 6.82 7.97 -28.49
N ILE A 219 6.15 7.74 -27.35
CA ILE A 219 6.41 6.56 -26.49
C ILE A 219 6.09 5.27 -27.27
N HIS A 220 4.97 5.20 -27.98
CA HIS A 220 4.62 4.04 -28.78
C HIS A 220 5.63 3.76 -29.90
N ALA A 221 6.12 4.79 -30.59
CA ALA A 221 7.15 4.64 -31.62
C ALA A 221 8.48 4.15 -31.00
N TRP A 222 8.86 4.69 -29.84
CA TRP A 222 10.06 4.30 -29.10
C TRP A 222 10.01 2.85 -28.60
N VAL A 223 8.84 2.38 -28.15
CA VAL A 223 8.58 0.97 -27.81
C VAL A 223 8.55 0.08 -29.06
N GLY A 224 8.06 0.58 -30.19
CA GLY A 224 8.06 -0.17 -31.46
C GLY A 224 9.45 -0.58 -31.95
N GLY A 225 10.50 0.14 -31.52
CA GLY A 225 11.90 -0.22 -31.80
C GLY A 225 12.44 -1.36 -30.95
N ASP A 226 11.80 -1.67 -29.80
CA ASP A 226 12.21 -2.71 -28.86
C ASP A 226 11.03 -3.06 -27.95
N SER A 227 10.41 -4.21 -28.23
CA SER A 227 9.18 -4.64 -27.56
C SER A 227 9.33 -4.84 -26.06
N SER A 228 10.54 -5.13 -25.57
CA SER A 228 10.81 -5.29 -24.12
C SER A 228 10.53 -3.99 -23.34
N ARG A 229 10.60 -2.84 -23.99
CA ARG A 229 10.31 -1.53 -23.37
C ARG A 229 8.84 -1.35 -23.00
N GLY A 230 7.95 -2.08 -23.67
CA GLY A 230 6.51 -2.03 -23.46
C GLY A 230 5.98 -3.02 -22.42
N ALA A 231 6.86 -3.81 -21.79
CA ALA A 231 6.48 -4.90 -20.90
C ALA A 231 7.19 -4.79 -19.54
N ALA A 232 6.50 -5.24 -18.50
CA ALA A 232 7.05 -5.38 -17.16
C ALA A 232 6.38 -6.55 -16.43
N THR A 233 7.06 -7.11 -15.44
CA THR A 233 6.53 -8.23 -14.64
C THR A 233 6.12 -7.74 -13.25
N TRP A 234 4.90 -8.10 -12.82
CA TRP A 234 4.37 -7.79 -11.50
C TRP A 234 4.97 -8.69 -10.40
N ASN A 235 5.21 -8.10 -9.24
CA ASN A 235 5.49 -8.81 -8.00
C ASN A 235 4.69 -8.20 -6.83
N ASN A 236 4.30 -9.04 -5.87
CA ASN A 236 3.57 -8.66 -4.65
C ASN A 236 4.50 -8.21 -3.52
N GLY A 237 5.70 -7.70 -3.85
CA GLY A 237 6.62 -7.11 -2.89
C GLY A 237 6.08 -5.82 -2.26
N THR A 238 6.69 -5.41 -1.15
CA THR A 238 6.28 -4.21 -0.41
C THR A 238 6.69 -2.89 -1.09
N ALA A 239 7.56 -2.95 -2.10
CA ALA A 239 8.02 -1.83 -2.91
C ALA A 239 8.43 -2.35 -4.30
N ASN A 240 8.47 -1.45 -5.29
CA ASN A 240 8.96 -1.72 -6.64
C ASN A 240 8.30 -2.94 -7.31
N GLN A 241 6.98 -2.89 -7.44
CA GLN A 241 6.14 -3.98 -7.93
C GLN A 241 6.33 -4.33 -9.41
N LEU A 242 7.08 -3.53 -10.18
CA LEU A 242 7.31 -3.78 -11.60
C LEU A 242 8.79 -4.04 -11.86
N THR A 243 9.11 -5.21 -12.39
CA THR A 243 10.43 -5.47 -13.01
C THR A 243 10.33 -5.13 -14.49
N TRP A 244 11.09 -4.14 -14.96
CA TRP A 244 11.03 -3.72 -16.36
C TRP A 244 11.78 -4.72 -17.25
N GLU A 245 11.18 -5.18 -18.34
CA GLU A 245 11.80 -6.21 -19.18
C GLU A 245 13.03 -5.72 -19.96
N ALA A 246 13.11 -4.42 -20.25
CA ALA A 246 14.21 -3.87 -21.04
C ALA A 246 15.56 -3.85 -20.30
N ASP A 247 15.57 -3.77 -18.98
CA ASP A 247 16.80 -3.72 -18.17
C ASP A 247 16.83 -4.68 -16.98
N GLY A 248 15.72 -5.37 -16.70
CA GLY A 248 15.58 -6.32 -15.60
C GLY A 248 15.55 -5.70 -14.20
N ARG A 249 15.45 -4.37 -14.09
CA ARG A 249 15.48 -3.68 -12.78
C ARG A 249 14.09 -3.50 -12.19
N PRO A 250 13.97 -3.48 -10.86
CA PRO A 250 12.70 -3.24 -10.18
C PRO A 250 12.40 -1.73 -10.07
N TYR A 251 11.14 -1.37 -10.28
CA TYR A 251 10.62 -0.01 -10.24
C TYR A 251 9.23 0.02 -9.60
N SER A 252 8.88 1.14 -8.96
CA SER A 252 7.48 1.43 -8.69
C SER A 252 6.73 1.77 -9.99
N PRO A 253 5.39 1.59 -10.06
CA PRO A 253 4.62 1.95 -11.25
C PRO A 253 4.84 3.40 -11.73
N THR A 254 4.99 4.32 -10.78
CA THR A 254 5.27 5.73 -11.07
C THR A 254 6.74 5.99 -11.39
N GLY A 255 7.67 5.30 -10.73
CA GLY A 255 9.09 5.39 -11.05
C GLY A 255 9.38 4.96 -12.50
N LEU A 256 8.83 3.82 -12.93
CA LEU A 256 9.03 3.33 -14.30
C LEU A 256 8.38 4.24 -15.34
N ALA A 257 7.18 4.74 -15.06
CA ALA A 257 6.49 5.65 -15.97
C ALA A 257 7.26 6.96 -16.20
N ASN A 258 7.83 7.55 -15.14
CA ASN A 258 8.71 8.73 -15.27
C ASN A 258 10.01 8.38 -16.01
N HIS A 259 10.61 7.22 -15.71
CA HIS A 259 11.82 6.77 -16.41
C HIS A 259 11.61 6.66 -17.93
N ILE A 260 10.49 6.05 -18.35
CA ILE A 260 10.10 5.94 -19.76
C ILE A 260 9.82 7.32 -20.36
N PHE A 261 9.06 8.17 -19.66
CA PHE A 261 8.76 9.53 -20.12
C PHE A 261 10.04 10.34 -20.39
N THR A 262 10.98 10.34 -19.44
CA THR A 262 12.24 11.07 -19.59
C THR A 262 13.11 10.49 -20.69
N SER A 263 13.14 9.17 -20.84
CA SER A 263 13.90 8.50 -21.92
C SER A 263 13.39 8.84 -23.33
N VAL A 264 12.11 9.21 -23.45
CA VAL A 264 11.48 9.55 -24.74
C VAL A 264 11.51 11.05 -25.03
N THR A 265 11.41 11.89 -23.99
CA THR A 265 11.21 13.34 -24.14
C THR A 265 12.41 14.19 -23.77
N ASP A 266 13.44 13.60 -23.16
CA ASP A 266 14.58 14.30 -22.53
C ASP A 266 14.16 15.35 -21.48
N ARG A 267 12.95 15.21 -20.93
CA ARG A 267 12.37 16.15 -19.95
C ARG A 267 11.75 15.39 -18.78
N LYS A 268 11.61 16.10 -17.65
CA LYS A 268 10.83 15.61 -16.50
C LYS A 268 9.34 15.81 -16.78
N ALA A 269 8.51 14.88 -16.29
CA ALA A 269 7.07 14.98 -16.42
C ALA A 269 6.48 15.93 -15.36
N ASP A 270 5.44 16.66 -15.73
CA ASP A 270 4.69 17.52 -14.80
C ASP A 270 3.64 16.71 -14.00
N GLY A 271 4.08 15.58 -13.42
CA GLY A 271 3.24 14.68 -12.63
C GLY A 271 2.61 13.55 -13.44
N ILE A 272 3.08 12.32 -13.18
CA ILE A 272 2.50 11.09 -13.73
C ILE A 272 1.86 10.27 -12.61
N GLN A 273 0.63 9.81 -12.83
CA GLN A 273 0.02 8.75 -12.05
C GLN A 273 0.38 7.40 -12.66
N GLY A 274 1.49 6.80 -12.22
CA GLY A 274 2.06 5.58 -12.82
C GLY A 274 1.12 4.38 -12.82
N THR A 275 0.24 4.26 -11.82
CA THR A 275 -0.77 3.18 -11.78
C THR A 275 -1.78 3.24 -12.94
N THR A 276 -1.84 4.33 -13.70
CA THR A 276 -2.66 4.41 -14.92
C THR A 276 -1.90 3.97 -16.17
N TRP A 277 -0.59 3.76 -16.08
CA TRP A 277 0.29 3.44 -17.21
C TRP A 277 0.45 1.95 -17.49
N TRP A 278 -0.13 1.11 -16.64
CA TRP A 278 0.07 -0.34 -16.69
C TRP A 278 -1.27 -1.04 -16.63
N ASP A 279 -1.53 -1.83 -17.67
CA ASP A 279 -2.68 -2.73 -17.76
C ASP A 279 -2.18 -4.17 -17.58
N VAL A 280 -3.00 -5.05 -17.01
CA VAL A 280 -2.69 -6.49 -16.92
C VAL A 280 -2.67 -7.07 -18.32
N ASP A 281 -1.60 -7.79 -18.67
CA ASP A 281 -1.58 -8.56 -19.91
C ASP A 281 -2.35 -9.87 -19.72
N THR A 282 -3.56 -9.91 -20.27
CA THR A 282 -4.46 -11.04 -20.16
C THR A 282 -4.23 -12.10 -21.24
N SER A 283 -3.23 -11.94 -22.11
CA SER A 283 -2.91 -12.91 -23.16
C SER A 283 -2.44 -14.26 -22.61
N HIS A 284 -1.85 -14.26 -21.41
CA HIS A 284 -1.40 -15.45 -20.70
C HIS A 284 -2.18 -15.55 -19.40
N VAL A 285 -3.02 -16.57 -19.28
CA VAL A 285 -3.79 -16.86 -18.06
C VAL A 285 -2.90 -17.68 -17.12
N PRO A 286 -2.64 -17.22 -15.88
CA PRO A 286 -1.94 -18.02 -14.89
C PRO A 286 -2.69 -19.31 -14.56
N ASP A 287 -1.99 -20.40 -14.25
CA ASP A 287 -2.62 -21.69 -13.89
C ASP A 287 -3.54 -21.59 -12.67
N THR A 288 -3.28 -20.62 -11.79
CA THR A 288 -4.04 -20.36 -10.56
C THR A 288 -5.26 -19.45 -10.78
N ALA A 289 -5.51 -19.02 -12.02
CA ALA A 289 -6.52 -18.02 -12.36
C ALA A 289 -7.66 -18.62 -13.19
N ASP A 290 -8.90 -18.27 -12.83
CA ASP A 290 -10.05 -18.54 -13.70
C ASP A 290 -9.92 -17.71 -15.02
N PRO A 291 -10.06 -18.33 -16.21
CA PRO A 291 -9.88 -17.66 -17.49
C PRO A 291 -10.87 -16.53 -17.76
N ASP A 292 -12.14 -16.67 -17.37
CA ASP A 292 -13.16 -15.66 -17.62
C ASP A 292 -12.95 -14.44 -16.71
N ASP A 293 -12.60 -14.70 -15.44
CA ASP A 293 -12.19 -13.65 -14.50
C ASP A 293 -10.93 -12.93 -14.97
N TRP A 294 -9.96 -13.66 -15.55
CA TRP A 294 -8.73 -13.07 -16.06
C TRP A 294 -8.99 -12.22 -17.30
N ALA A 295 -9.83 -12.70 -18.22
CA ALA A 295 -10.24 -11.94 -19.41
C ALA A 295 -10.94 -10.62 -19.02
N ALA A 296 -11.69 -10.59 -17.92
CA ALA A 296 -12.33 -9.37 -17.41
C ALA A 296 -11.35 -8.27 -16.95
N LEU A 297 -10.07 -8.61 -16.72
CA LEU A 297 -9.03 -7.63 -16.38
C LEU A 297 -8.46 -6.88 -17.61
N ALA A 298 -8.83 -7.31 -18.82
CA ALA A 298 -8.29 -6.74 -20.05
C ALA A 298 -8.56 -5.24 -20.16
N GLY A 299 -7.49 -4.46 -20.38
CA GLY A 299 -7.58 -3.00 -20.53
C GLY A 299 -7.92 -2.24 -19.24
N VAL A 300 -7.88 -2.91 -18.09
CA VAL A 300 -8.08 -2.30 -16.77
C VAL A 300 -6.72 -1.93 -16.18
N SER A 301 -6.52 -0.64 -15.88
CA SER A 301 -5.27 -0.16 -15.29
C SER A 301 -5.16 -0.52 -13.81
N LEU A 302 -3.92 -0.60 -13.28
CA LEU A 302 -3.68 -0.80 -11.84
C LEU A 302 -4.46 0.21 -10.97
N ALA A 303 -4.58 1.46 -11.41
CA ALA A 303 -5.35 2.49 -10.70
C ALA A 303 -6.83 2.12 -10.58
N ARG A 304 -7.42 1.59 -11.67
CA ARG A 304 -8.84 1.20 -11.71
C ARG A 304 -9.08 -0.07 -10.90
N LEU A 305 -8.19 -1.06 -11.01
CA LEU A 305 -8.23 -2.26 -10.17
C LEU A 305 -8.15 -1.90 -8.69
N GLY A 306 -7.17 -1.07 -8.32
CA GLY A 306 -7.02 -0.56 -6.97
C GLY A 306 -8.27 0.17 -6.50
N LYS A 307 -8.90 1.01 -7.33
CA LYS A 307 -10.15 1.71 -6.97
C LYS A 307 -11.35 0.79 -6.79
N GLN A 308 -11.49 -0.25 -7.62
CA GLN A 308 -12.55 -1.26 -7.48
C GLN A 308 -12.46 -2.00 -6.13
N LEU A 309 -11.24 -2.18 -5.63
CA LEU A 309 -10.98 -2.80 -4.34
C LEU A 309 -10.96 -1.79 -3.18
N SER A 310 -10.50 -0.56 -3.43
CA SER A 310 -10.42 0.54 -2.43
C SER A 310 -11.77 1.13 -2.08
N GLY A 311 -12.80 0.87 -2.89
CA GLY A 311 -14.21 1.19 -2.57
C GLY A 311 -14.75 0.43 -1.37
N SER A 312 -13.91 -0.35 -0.70
CA SER A 312 -14.27 -1.15 0.43
C SER A 312 -13.05 -1.31 1.35
N GLY A 313 -13.00 -0.55 2.45
CA GLY A 313 -12.87 -1.26 3.72
C GLY A 313 -14.05 -2.21 3.73
N LYS A 314 -13.86 -3.40 3.14
CA LYS A 314 -14.99 -4.24 2.79
C LYS A 314 -15.53 -4.74 4.09
N ASP A 315 -16.72 -4.26 4.40
CA ASP A 315 -17.52 -4.85 5.43
C ASP A 315 -17.79 -6.30 5.03
N TRP A 316 -16.97 -7.21 5.55
CA TRP A 316 -17.09 -8.64 5.32
C TRP A 316 -18.20 -9.24 6.18
N THR A 317 -18.93 -8.43 6.97
CA THR A 317 -20.06 -8.89 7.79
C THR A 317 -21.06 -9.66 6.93
N THR A 318 -21.42 -9.17 5.74
CA THR A 318 -22.34 -9.89 4.84
C THR A 318 -21.77 -11.24 4.39
N LEU A 319 -20.46 -11.33 4.12
CA LEU A 319 -19.81 -12.60 3.80
C LEU A 319 -19.83 -13.55 5.01
N HIS A 320 -19.45 -13.06 6.19
CA HIS A 320 -19.42 -13.85 7.41
C HIS A 320 -20.80 -14.38 7.78
N THR A 321 -21.84 -13.55 7.66
CA THR A 321 -23.24 -13.96 7.82
C THR A 321 -23.63 -15.03 6.81
N LEU A 322 -23.33 -14.83 5.52
CA LEU A 322 -23.63 -15.83 4.49
C LEU A 322 -22.96 -17.17 4.78
N LEU A 323 -21.67 -17.13 5.11
CA LEU A 323 -20.88 -18.33 5.43
C LEU A 323 -21.44 -19.06 6.67
N ALA A 324 -21.84 -18.33 7.70
CA ALA A 324 -22.46 -18.89 8.90
C ALA A 324 -23.79 -19.57 8.57
N SER A 325 -24.55 -19.02 7.60
CA SER A 325 -25.83 -19.53 7.15
C SER A 325 -25.74 -20.66 6.13
N LEU A 326 -24.56 -20.98 5.58
CA LEU A 326 -24.41 -22.12 4.68
C LEU A 326 -24.78 -23.42 5.41
N PRO A 327 -25.77 -24.20 4.94
CA PRO A 327 -26.17 -25.43 5.62
C PRO A 327 -25.16 -26.56 5.44
N SER A 328 -25.11 -27.47 6.42
CA SER A 328 -24.37 -28.73 6.31
C SER A 328 -24.87 -29.58 5.14
N GLY A 329 -23.97 -30.30 4.48
CA GLY A 329 -24.27 -31.16 3.33
C GLY A 329 -24.48 -30.40 2.03
N ARG A 330 -24.14 -29.11 1.99
CA ARG A 330 -24.20 -28.25 0.80
C ARG A 330 -22.90 -27.51 0.60
N TRP A 331 -22.62 -27.16 -0.65
CA TRP A 331 -21.45 -26.38 -1.04
C TRP A 331 -21.85 -25.28 -2.03
N THR A 332 -20.98 -24.30 -2.25
CA THR A 332 -21.18 -23.24 -3.24
C THR A 332 -19.85 -22.82 -3.87
N THR A 333 -19.85 -21.86 -4.79
CA THR A 333 -18.62 -21.41 -5.46
C THR A 333 -18.18 -20.03 -5.00
N TYR A 334 -16.88 -19.73 -5.12
CA TYR A 334 -16.36 -18.37 -4.91
C TYR A 334 -17.08 -17.34 -5.78
N GLY A 335 -17.46 -17.69 -7.01
CA GLY A 335 -18.23 -16.83 -7.92
C GLY A 335 -19.67 -16.58 -7.46
N ASP A 336 -20.37 -17.60 -6.99
CA ASP A 336 -21.74 -17.45 -6.47
C ASP A 336 -21.76 -16.60 -5.20
N VAL A 337 -20.82 -16.86 -4.27
CA VAL A 337 -20.66 -16.08 -3.03
C VAL A 337 -20.35 -14.62 -3.38
N ALA A 338 -19.40 -14.40 -4.29
CA ALA A 338 -19.05 -13.06 -4.72
C ALA A 338 -20.24 -12.32 -5.32
N THR A 339 -21.01 -12.97 -6.20
CA THR A 339 -22.21 -12.39 -6.80
C THR A 339 -23.27 -12.06 -5.75
N ALA A 340 -23.48 -12.93 -4.76
CA ALA A 340 -24.44 -12.72 -3.69
C ALA A 340 -24.13 -11.49 -2.82
N ILE A 341 -22.85 -11.23 -2.55
CA ILE A 341 -22.41 -10.13 -1.67
C ILE A 341 -21.94 -8.87 -2.43
N GLY A 342 -22.06 -8.82 -3.76
CA GLY A 342 -21.54 -7.71 -4.57
C GLY A 342 -20.01 -7.61 -4.55
N SER A 343 -19.32 -8.74 -4.74
CA SER A 343 -17.86 -8.87 -4.84
C SER A 343 -17.42 -9.48 -6.18
N ALA A 344 -16.10 -9.64 -6.34
CA ALA A 344 -15.48 -10.58 -7.26
C ALA A 344 -14.99 -11.84 -6.51
N ALA A 345 -14.86 -12.97 -7.21
CA ALA A 345 -14.49 -14.28 -6.64
C ALA A 345 -13.13 -14.26 -5.96
N ARG A 346 -12.14 -13.59 -6.57
CA ARG A 346 -10.76 -13.52 -6.04
C ARG A 346 -10.65 -12.82 -4.69
N PRO A 347 -11.18 -11.60 -4.48
CA PRO A 347 -11.22 -11.00 -3.14
C PRO A 347 -11.88 -11.87 -2.07
N VAL A 348 -12.93 -12.62 -2.43
CA VAL A 348 -13.56 -13.59 -1.52
C VAL A 348 -12.60 -14.72 -1.20
N GLY A 349 -11.92 -15.28 -2.21
CA GLY A 349 -10.90 -16.31 -2.03
C GLY A 349 -9.73 -15.86 -1.15
N THR A 350 -9.16 -14.68 -1.42
CA THR A 350 -8.07 -14.10 -0.62
C THR A 350 -8.52 -13.91 0.82
N HIS A 351 -9.68 -13.26 1.04
CA HIS A 351 -10.21 -13.07 2.39
C HIS A 351 -10.40 -14.40 3.09
N LEU A 352 -11.05 -15.39 2.46
CA LEU A 352 -11.23 -16.72 3.06
C LEU A 352 -9.90 -17.42 3.41
N SER A 353 -8.82 -17.16 2.65
CA SER A 353 -7.50 -17.75 2.90
C SER A 353 -6.71 -17.08 4.04
N THR A 354 -7.01 -15.83 4.37
CA THR A 354 -6.33 -15.04 5.42
C THR A 354 -7.21 -14.79 6.66
N CYS A 355 -8.52 -14.97 6.52
CA CYS A 355 -9.52 -14.75 7.55
C CYS A 355 -9.46 -15.84 8.64
N GLY A 356 -8.98 -15.45 9.81
CA GLY A 356 -8.90 -16.31 11.00
C GLY A 356 -10.25 -16.55 11.71
N GLU A 357 -11.37 -16.08 11.15
CA GLU A 357 -12.68 -16.17 11.81
C GLU A 357 -13.82 -16.55 10.84
N CYS A 358 -13.49 -16.97 9.62
CA CYS A 358 -14.50 -17.26 8.61
C CYS A 358 -15.16 -18.63 8.85
N PRO A 359 -16.46 -18.67 9.24
CA PRO A 359 -17.14 -19.93 9.52
C PRO A 359 -17.34 -20.72 8.21
N ASN A 360 -17.41 -22.05 8.28
CA ASN A 360 -17.81 -22.92 7.17
C ASN A 360 -17.09 -22.68 5.82
N ALA A 361 -15.89 -22.10 5.82
CA ALA A 361 -15.19 -21.69 4.60
C ALA A 361 -14.89 -22.86 3.64
N TRP A 362 -14.78 -24.08 4.18
CA TRP A 362 -14.57 -25.31 3.40
C TRP A 362 -15.74 -25.65 2.47
N ARG A 363 -16.93 -25.07 2.68
CA ARG A 363 -18.10 -25.22 1.80
C ARG A 363 -18.04 -24.36 0.53
N VAL A 364 -16.99 -23.55 0.36
CA VAL A 364 -16.77 -22.72 -0.84
C VAL A 364 -15.71 -23.37 -1.72
N LEU A 365 -16.13 -23.85 -2.89
CA LEU A 365 -15.31 -24.60 -3.85
C LEU A 365 -15.05 -23.78 -5.12
N ASN A 366 -14.17 -24.26 -5.98
CA ASN A 366 -14.03 -23.70 -7.32
C ASN A 366 -15.25 -24.05 -8.21
N THR A 367 -15.32 -23.45 -9.40
CA THR A 367 -16.42 -23.67 -10.35
C THR A 367 -16.52 -25.12 -10.83
N ALA A 368 -15.41 -25.87 -10.81
CA ALA A 368 -15.35 -27.30 -11.10
C ALA A 368 -15.83 -28.19 -9.94
N GLY A 369 -16.21 -27.63 -8.79
CA GLY A 369 -16.66 -28.38 -7.61
C GLY A 369 -15.52 -29.03 -6.82
N GLN A 370 -14.29 -28.51 -6.95
CA GLN A 370 -13.11 -29.01 -6.25
C GLN A 370 -12.68 -28.04 -5.15
N VAL A 371 -12.03 -28.57 -4.12
CA VAL A 371 -11.39 -27.76 -3.07
C VAL A 371 -10.24 -26.98 -3.69
N SER A 372 -10.15 -25.68 -3.39
CA SER A 372 -9.04 -24.85 -3.86
C SER A 372 -7.72 -25.24 -3.20
N ASP A 373 -6.63 -25.35 -3.98
CA ASP A 373 -5.28 -25.59 -3.47
C ASP A 373 -4.81 -24.50 -2.50
N GLY A 374 -5.39 -23.29 -2.59
CA GLY A 374 -5.13 -22.18 -1.69
C GLY A 374 -5.91 -22.21 -0.37
N PHE A 375 -6.79 -23.19 -0.16
CA PHE A 375 -7.58 -23.29 1.08
C PHE A 375 -6.68 -23.54 2.29
N LYS A 376 -6.94 -22.83 3.39
CA LYS A 376 -6.27 -23.02 4.68
C LYS A 376 -7.28 -23.12 5.80
N TRP A 377 -7.07 -24.08 6.70
CA TRP A 377 -7.83 -24.12 7.94
C TRP A 377 -7.50 -22.92 8.81
N THR A 378 -8.53 -22.36 9.43
CA THR A 378 -8.40 -21.35 10.48
C THR A 378 -7.60 -21.87 11.68
N ASP A 379 -7.84 -23.14 12.04
CA ASP A 379 -7.04 -23.83 13.06
C ASP A 379 -5.81 -24.46 12.40
N PRO A 380 -4.59 -23.96 12.69
CA PRO A 380 -3.36 -24.46 12.08
C PRO A 380 -2.99 -25.88 12.52
N THR A 381 -3.66 -26.43 13.53
CA THR A 381 -3.45 -27.80 14.01
C THR A 381 -4.27 -28.84 13.26
N ARG A 382 -5.24 -28.42 12.45
CA ARG A 382 -6.06 -29.32 11.64
C ARG A 382 -5.28 -29.86 10.44
N THR A 383 -5.38 -31.17 10.25
CA THR A 383 -4.71 -31.90 9.17
C THR A 383 -5.68 -32.66 8.27
N ASP A 384 -6.98 -32.62 8.55
CA ASP A 384 -8.01 -33.27 7.75
C ASP A 384 -8.28 -32.50 6.45
N SER A 385 -8.65 -33.21 5.38
CA SER A 385 -8.94 -32.57 4.09
C SER A 385 -10.31 -31.90 4.12
N PRO A 386 -10.48 -30.69 3.54
CA PRO A 386 -11.80 -30.08 3.38
C PRO A 386 -12.79 -30.98 2.64
N ALA A 387 -12.32 -31.80 1.70
CA ALA A 387 -13.14 -32.78 1.00
C ALA A 387 -13.68 -33.88 1.94
N ASP A 388 -12.86 -34.35 2.88
CA ASP A 388 -13.27 -35.36 3.87
C ASP A 388 -14.32 -34.79 4.83
N VAL A 389 -14.18 -33.52 5.23
CA VAL A 389 -15.15 -32.82 6.07
C VAL A 389 -16.47 -32.64 5.33
N LEU A 390 -16.44 -32.22 4.07
CA LEU A 390 -17.64 -32.12 3.23
C LEU A 390 -18.31 -33.48 3.02
N ALA A 391 -17.53 -34.54 2.85
CA ALA A 391 -18.05 -35.89 2.74
C ALA A 391 -18.74 -36.35 4.03
N ALA A 392 -18.16 -36.04 5.19
CA ALA A 392 -18.77 -36.30 6.50
C ALA A 392 -20.08 -35.50 6.71
N GLU A 393 -20.19 -34.34 6.07
CA GLU A 393 -21.43 -33.54 6.03
C GLU A 393 -22.48 -34.06 5.04
N GLY A 394 -22.14 -35.05 4.21
CA GLY A 394 -23.06 -35.70 3.27
C GLY A 394 -22.88 -35.27 1.80
N VAL A 395 -21.85 -34.49 1.47
CA VAL A 395 -21.52 -34.15 0.08
C VAL A 395 -20.77 -35.32 -0.56
N SER A 396 -21.34 -35.91 -1.61
CA SER A 396 -20.65 -36.98 -2.36
C SER A 396 -19.58 -36.39 -3.29
N PHE A 397 -18.46 -37.07 -3.44
CA PHE A 397 -17.39 -36.70 -4.37
C PHE A 397 -17.14 -37.80 -5.39
N ASP A 398 -16.95 -37.42 -6.65
CA ASP A 398 -16.46 -38.29 -7.73
C ASP A 398 -15.11 -37.78 -8.22
N THR A 399 -14.06 -38.59 -8.07
CA THR A 399 -12.68 -38.22 -8.46
C THR A 399 -12.20 -36.84 -7.98
N GLY A 400 -12.63 -36.43 -6.78
CA GLY A 400 -12.27 -35.13 -6.17
C GLY A 400 -13.23 -33.97 -6.50
N THR A 401 -14.28 -34.22 -7.29
CA THR A 401 -15.31 -33.24 -7.64
C THR A 401 -16.58 -33.49 -6.84
N ALA A 402 -17.08 -32.47 -6.15
CA ALA A 402 -18.32 -32.52 -5.38
C ALA A 402 -19.55 -32.68 -6.27
N ASP A 403 -20.54 -33.46 -5.84
CA ASP A 403 -21.81 -33.65 -6.54
C ASP A 403 -22.50 -32.29 -6.80
N PRO A 404 -22.72 -31.90 -8.07
CA PRO A 404 -23.40 -30.66 -8.42
C PRO A 404 -24.79 -30.53 -7.81
N SER A 405 -25.48 -31.64 -7.51
CA SER A 405 -26.81 -31.62 -6.89
C SER A 405 -26.81 -31.00 -5.48
N ALA A 406 -25.67 -31.04 -4.79
CA ALA A 406 -25.47 -30.43 -3.47
C ALA A 406 -25.09 -28.94 -3.55
N ARG A 407 -24.83 -28.38 -4.75
CA ARG A 407 -24.46 -26.97 -4.93
C ARG A 407 -25.62 -26.04 -4.59
N LEU A 408 -25.32 -24.96 -3.89
CA LEU A 408 -26.22 -23.82 -3.67
C LEU A 408 -25.96 -22.76 -4.74
N PRO A 409 -26.94 -22.47 -5.62
CA PRO A 409 -26.82 -21.40 -6.60
C PRO A 409 -26.98 -20.03 -5.95
N VAL A 410 -26.53 -18.97 -6.65
CA VAL A 410 -26.56 -17.59 -6.17
C VAL A 410 -27.92 -17.13 -5.61
N ASP A 411 -29.05 -17.54 -6.20
CA ASP A 411 -30.38 -17.14 -5.72
C ASP A 411 -30.72 -17.74 -4.35
N ALA A 412 -30.23 -18.96 -4.08
CA ALA A 412 -30.37 -19.57 -2.76
C ALA A 412 -29.49 -18.86 -1.73
N LEU A 413 -28.29 -18.42 -2.12
CA LEU A 413 -27.40 -17.63 -1.24
C LEU A 413 -28.01 -16.27 -0.87
N LYS A 414 -28.65 -15.59 -1.83
CA LYS A 414 -29.36 -14.33 -1.55
C LYS A 414 -30.52 -14.54 -0.58
N THR A 415 -31.27 -15.63 -0.75
CA THR A 415 -32.34 -16.00 0.19
C THR A 415 -31.83 -16.23 1.61
N LEU A 416 -30.62 -16.81 1.77
CA LEU A 416 -29.98 -17.00 3.09
C LEU A 416 -29.50 -15.69 3.74
N LEU A 417 -29.36 -14.61 2.97
CA LEU A 417 -28.99 -13.28 3.46
C LEU A 417 -30.21 -12.44 3.85
N ASP A 418 -31.37 -12.70 3.25
CA ASP A 418 -32.62 -11.97 3.48
C ASP A 418 -33.42 -12.49 4.69
N GLY A 419 -33.05 -13.64 5.25
CA GLY A 419 -33.70 -14.29 6.40
C GLY A 419 -32.83 -14.28 7.64
#